data_AF-A0A7Y6UBZ6-F1
#
_entry.id   AF-A0A7Y6UBZ6-F1
#
_cell.length_a   1.000
_cell.length_b   1.000
_cell.length_c   1.000
_cell.angle_alpha   90.00
_cell.angle_beta   90.00
_cell.angle_gamma   90.00
#
_symmetry.space_group_name_H-M   'P 1'
#
loop_
_entity.id
_entity.type
_entity.pdbx_description
1 polymer ?
#
loop_
_entity_poly.entity_id
_entity_poly.type
_entity_poly.pdbx_seq_one_letter_code
_entity_poly.pdbx_strand_id
1 'polypeptide(L)'
;KSDVTVLLITFFLTVIFDLTVAIEVGLVIACVLFMKRVMETTEISVITDEIDPNKESDIAVHEENLMIPKGIEVYEINGPYFFGIATKFEETMTQLGDRPKVRIIRMRKVPFIDSTGI
;
A
#
# COMPACT_ATOMS: atom_id res chain seq x y z
N LYS A 1 -8.20 10.10 -15.09
CA LYS A 1 -9.43 9.44 -15.59
C LYS A 1 -10.52 9.30 -14.51
N SER A 2 -10.14 9.01 -13.25
CA SER A 2 -11.08 8.94 -12.14
C SER A 2 -11.90 10.23 -11.93
N ASP A 3 -11.23 11.39 -11.97
CA ASP A 3 -11.88 12.68 -11.66
C ASP A 3 -13.00 13.06 -12.64
N VAL A 4 -12.82 12.73 -13.93
CA VAL A 4 -13.85 12.97 -14.97
C VAL A 4 -15.07 12.07 -14.74
N THR A 5 -14.87 10.85 -14.24
CA THR A 5 -15.96 9.92 -13.92
C THR A 5 -16.76 10.44 -12.74
N VAL A 6 -16.09 10.94 -11.69
CA VAL A 6 -16.73 11.56 -10.53
C VAL A 6 -17.56 12.78 -10.95
N LEU A 7 -17.00 13.65 -11.80
CA LEU A 7 -17.69 14.84 -12.31
C LEU A 7 -18.97 14.51 -13.08
N LEU A 8 -18.93 13.50 -13.96
CA LEU A 8 -20.11 13.09 -14.72
C LEU A 8 -21.18 12.49 -13.82
N ILE A 9 -20.79 11.62 -12.88
CA ILE A 9 -21.73 11.01 -11.93
C ILE A 9 -22.44 12.08 -11.09
N THR A 10 -21.70 13.04 -10.53
CA THR A 10 -22.30 14.09 -9.69
C THR A 10 -23.20 15.02 -10.51
N PHE A 11 -22.82 15.36 -11.75
CA PHE A 11 -23.66 16.16 -12.66
C PHE A 11 -24.99 15.46 -13.01
N PHE A 12 -24.98 14.18 -13.35
CA PHE A 12 -26.23 13.49 -13.64
C PHE A 12 -27.10 13.31 -12.39
N LEU A 13 -26.49 13.15 -11.21
CA LEU A 13 -27.22 13.00 -9.96
C LEU A 13 -27.91 14.30 -9.52
N THR A 14 -27.28 15.47 -9.73
CA THR A 14 -27.92 16.77 -9.47
C THR A 14 -29.08 17.05 -10.42
N VAL A 15 -29.00 16.59 -11.67
CA VAL A 15 -30.03 16.79 -12.69
C VAL A 15 -31.25 15.88 -12.49
N ILE A 16 -31.05 14.66 -12.00
CA ILE A 16 -32.12 13.63 -11.92
C ILE A 16 -32.78 13.57 -10.54
N PHE A 17 -32.01 13.75 -9.45
CA PHE A 17 -32.49 13.53 -8.08
C PHE A 17 -32.64 14.84 -7.30
N ASP A 18 -31.54 15.37 -6.75
CA ASP A 18 -31.46 16.66 -6.05
C ASP A 18 -30.00 16.96 -5.69
N LEU A 19 -29.65 18.23 -5.43
CA LEU A 19 -28.29 18.65 -5.09
C LEU A 19 -27.76 17.95 -3.82
N THR A 20 -28.59 17.77 -2.80
CA THR A 20 -28.20 17.12 -1.54
C THR A 20 -27.75 15.68 -1.77
N VAL A 21 -28.53 14.89 -2.52
CA VAL A 21 -28.21 13.48 -2.83
C VAL A 21 -26.93 13.40 -3.66
N ALA A 22 -26.75 14.32 -4.61
CA ALA A 22 -25.55 14.39 -5.42
C ALA A 22 -24.26 14.64 -4.62
N ILE A 23 -24.32 15.52 -3.62
CA ILE A 23 -23.18 15.81 -2.75
C ILE A 23 -22.82 14.60 -1.89
N GLU A 24 -23.81 13.94 -1.27
CA GLU A 24 -23.59 12.76 -0.42
C GLU A 24 -22.93 11.62 -1.20
N VAL A 25 -23.48 11.28 -2.36
CA VAL A 25 -22.92 10.21 -3.22
C VAL A 25 -21.55 10.59 -3.76
N GLY A 26 -21.36 11.85 -4.18
CA GLY A 26 -20.07 12.36 -4.64
C GLY A 26 -18.98 12.23 -3.58
N LEU A 27 -19.30 12.57 -2.32
CA LEU A 27 -18.39 12.42 -1.19
C LEU A 27 -18.01 10.96 -0.94
N VAL A 28 -18.99 10.05 -0.93
CA VAL A 28 -18.73 8.62 -0.72
C VAL A 28 -17.81 8.07 -1.80
N ILE A 29 -18.07 8.38 -3.07
CA ILE A 29 -17.22 7.95 -4.19
C ILE A 29 -15.81 8.54 -4.05
N ALA A 30 -15.69 9.82 -3.69
CA ALA A 30 -14.40 10.47 -3.48
C ALA A 30 -13.60 9.80 -2.36
N CYS A 31 -14.25 9.46 -1.24
CA CYS A 31 -13.62 8.73 -0.13
C CYS A 31 -13.12 7.34 -0.57
N VAL A 32 -13.93 6.58 -1.31
CA VAL A 32 -13.55 5.25 -1.83
C VAL A 32 -12.37 5.35 -2.79
N LEU A 33 -12.39 6.32 -3.72
CA LEU A 33 -11.29 6.53 -4.67
C LEU A 33 -10.01 7.00 -3.98
N PHE A 34 -10.14 7.84 -2.95
CA PHE A 34 -9.01 8.23 -2.11
C PHE A 34 -8.38 7.01 -1.42
N MET A 35 -9.19 6.15 -0.79
CA MET A 35 -8.71 4.90 -0.20
C MET A 35 -8.01 4.02 -1.23
N LYS A 36 -8.60 3.86 -2.43
CA LYS A 36 -7.98 3.11 -3.52
C LYS A 36 -6.61 3.67 -3.90
N ARG A 37 -6.47 4.99 -4.03
CA ARG A 37 -5.20 5.65 -4.34
C ARG A 37 -4.15 5.45 -3.26
N VAL A 38 -4.55 5.50 -1.99
CA VAL A 38 -3.66 5.23 -0.85
C VAL A 38 -3.18 3.77 -0.89
N MET A 39 -4.07 2.82 -1.20
CA MET A 39 -3.69 1.41 -1.38
C MET A 39 -2.70 1.22 -2.55
N GLU A 40 -2.93 1.87 -3.69
CA GLU A 40 -2.06 1.77 -4.87
C GLU A 40 -0.68 2.39 -4.65
N THR A 41 -0.57 3.38 -3.75
CA THR A 41 0.72 4.01 -3.39
C THR A 41 1.47 3.19 -2.34
N THR A 42 0.79 2.27 -1.64
CA THR A 42 1.44 1.41 -0.65
C THR A 42 2.11 0.24 -1.38
N GLU A 43 3.42 0.17 -1.26
CA GLU A 43 4.25 -0.84 -1.92
C GLU A 43 4.73 -1.87 -0.89
N ILE A 44 4.57 -3.15 -1.20
CA ILE A 44 5.16 -4.25 -0.45
C ILE A 44 6.26 -4.80 -1.33
N SER A 45 7.51 -4.64 -0.91
CA SER A 45 8.66 -5.20 -1.61
C SER A 45 9.19 -6.42 -0.86
N VAL A 46 9.51 -7.48 -1.62
CA VAL A 46 10.16 -8.68 -1.11
C VAL A 46 11.63 -8.62 -1.52
N ILE A 47 12.52 -8.64 -0.55
CA ILE A 47 13.96 -8.63 -0.76
C ILE A 47 14.51 -9.99 -0.33
N THR A 48 15.04 -10.75 -1.29
CA THR A 48 15.52 -12.13 -1.09
C THR A 48 17.03 -12.30 -1.17
N ASP A 49 17.75 -11.39 -1.84
CA ASP A 49 19.18 -11.55 -2.11
C ASP A 49 20.04 -10.49 -1.40
N GLU A 50 19.90 -9.21 -1.76
CA GLU A 50 20.68 -8.13 -1.19
C GLU A 50 19.80 -6.93 -0.83
N ILE A 51 20.03 -6.37 0.35
CA ILE A 51 19.50 -5.05 0.73
C ILE A 51 20.60 -4.04 0.44
N ASP A 52 20.33 -3.12 -0.49
CA ASP A 52 21.16 -1.95 -0.74
C ASP A 52 20.68 -0.79 0.14
N PRO A 53 21.39 -0.46 1.24
CA PRO A 53 21.02 0.65 2.13
C PRO A 53 21.20 2.03 1.48
N ASN A 54 21.98 2.13 0.39
CA ASN A 54 22.28 3.39 -0.31
C ASN A 54 21.24 3.80 -1.36
N LYS A 55 20.27 2.94 -1.66
CA LYS A 55 19.20 3.25 -2.61
C LYS A 55 18.24 4.35 -2.15
N GLU A 56 18.33 4.78 -0.88
CA GLU A 56 17.36 5.69 -0.24
C GLU A 56 17.97 6.86 0.56
N SER A 57 19.29 6.93 0.70
CA SER A 57 19.93 8.06 1.37
C SER A 57 20.58 8.98 0.34
N ASP A 58 20.08 10.22 0.24
CA ASP A 58 20.77 11.34 -0.45
C ASP A 58 22.16 11.66 0.17
N ILE A 59 22.50 10.97 1.26
CA ILE A 59 23.79 10.99 1.93
C ILE A 59 24.44 9.64 1.64
N ALA A 60 25.49 9.64 0.82
CA ALA A 60 26.30 8.45 0.53
C ALA A 60 27.07 8.01 1.79
N VAL A 61 26.38 7.36 2.72
CA VAL A 61 27.02 6.61 3.79
C VAL A 61 27.37 5.26 3.17
N HIS A 62 28.66 4.97 2.99
CA HIS A 62 29.14 3.67 2.53
C HIS A 62 28.78 2.58 3.57
N GLU A 63 27.51 2.20 3.66
CA GLU A 63 27.10 0.95 4.29
C GLU A 63 27.21 -0.16 3.24
N GLU A 64 27.89 -1.26 3.60
CA GLU A 64 28.02 -2.43 2.75
C GLU A 64 26.65 -3.06 2.48
N ASN A 65 26.46 -3.60 1.27
CA ASN A 65 25.25 -4.36 0.93
C ASN A 65 25.06 -5.49 1.94
N LEU A 66 23.88 -5.53 2.57
CA LEU A 66 23.54 -6.61 3.49
C LEU A 66 23.11 -7.81 2.66
N MET A 67 24.00 -8.80 2.54
CA MET A 67 23.66 -10.10 1.97
C MET A 67 22.69 -10.84 2.89
N ILE A 68 21.56 -11.29 2.31
CA ILE A 68 20.55 -12.04 3.04
C ILE A 68 20.96 -13.53 3.04
N PRO A 69 21.14 -14.17 4.22
CA PRO A 69 21.44 -15.59 4.30
C PRO A 69 20.32 -16.46 3.71
N LYS A 70 20.69 -17.59 3.11
CA LYS A 70 19.72 -18.55 2.53
C LYS A 70 18.69 -19.00 3.58
N GLY A 71 17.41 -18.90 3.21
CA GLY A 71 16.28 -19.27 4.07
C GLY A 71 15.78 -18.13 4.96
N ILE A 72 16.27 -16.91 4.76
CA ILE A 72 15.73 -15.68 5.35
C ILE A 72 15.04 -14.89 4.23
N GLU A 73 13.82 -14.41 4.48
CA GLU A 73 13.13 -13.47 3.61
C GLU A 73 12.92 -12.15 4.34
N VAL A 74 13.20 -11.04 3.67
CA VAL A 74 12.98 -9.69 4.20
C VAL A 74 11.86 -9.02 3.40
N TYR A 75 10.75 -8.73 4.07
CA TYR A 75 9.63 -7.97 3.51
C TYR A 75 9.74 -6.53 4.00
N GLU A 76 9.63 -5.57 3.11
CA GLU A 76 9.55 -4.16 3.46
C GLU A 76 8.20 -3.58 3.05
N ILE A 77 7.54 -2.93 4.00
CA ILE A 77 6.23 -2.32 3.80
C ILE A 77 6.43 -0.80 3.74
N ASN A 78 6.10 -0.24 2.58
CA ASN A 78 6.26 1.18 2.26
C ASN A 78 4.88 1.83 2.14
N GLY A 79 4.41 2.42 3.24
CA GLY A 79 3.09 3.04 3.31
C GLY A 79 2.24 2.52 4.47
N PRO A 80 1.02 3.06 4.66
CA PRO A 80 0.15 2.71 5.77
C PRO A 80 -0.25 1.22 5.75
N TYR A 81 -0.23 0.59 6.92
CA TYR A 81 -0.59 -0.83 7.06
C TYR A 81 -1.98 -0.96 7.66
N PHE A 82 -2.96 -1.16 6.79
CA PHE A 82 -4.37 -1.28 7.15
C PHE A 82 -5.01 -2.47 6.43
N PHE A 83 -6.29 -2.75 6.69
CA PHE A 83 -7.01 -3.91 6.15
C PHE A 83 -6.71 -4.24 4.68
N GLY A 84 -6.78 -3.25 3.78
CA GLY A 84 -6.56 -3.46 2.34
C GLY A 84 -5.15 -3.91 1.99
N ILE A 85 -4.15 -3.50 2.77
CA ILE A 85 -2.74 -3.87 2.56
C ILE A 85 -2.42 -5.20 3.25
N ALA A 86 -3.00 -5.47 4.42
CA ALA A 86 -2.86 -6.74 5.12
C ALA A 86 -3.35 -7.91 4.24
N THR A 87 -4.51 -7.78 3.58
CA THR A 87 -5.01 -8.81 2.65
C THR A 87 -4.06 -9.01 1.47
N LYS A 88 -3.56 -7.93 0.86
CA LYS A 88 -2.61 -8.01 -0.26
C LYS A 88 -1.29 -8.67 0.16
N PHE A 89 -0.84 -8.42 1.38
CA PHE A 89 0.34 -9.04 1.97
C PHE A 89 0.16 -10.56 2.14
N GLU A 90 -0.98 -11.00 2.70
CA GLU A 90 -1.31 -12.43 2.84
C GLU A 90 -1.40 -13.14 1.48
N GLU A 91 -2.01 -12.51 0.48
CA GLU A 91 -2.08 -13.03 -0.89
C GLU A 91 -0.68 -13.22 -1.49
N THR A 92 0.18 -12.20 -1.33
CA THR A 92 1.56 -12.24 -1.81
C THR A 92 2.35 -13.35 -1.12
N MET A 93 2.19 -13.52 0.20
CA MET A 93 2.82 -14.61 0.95
C MET A 93 2.37 -15.99 0.51
N THR A 94 1.09 -16.14 0.17
CA THR A 94 0.52 -17.42 -0.24
C THR A 94 1.02 -17.84 -1.62
N GLN A 95 1.24 -16.87 -2.53
CA GLN A 95 1.77 -17.14 -3.88
C GLN A 95 3.23 -17.58 -3.89
N LEU A 96 4.06 -17.12 -2.93
CA LEU A 96 5.49 -17.40 -2.93
C LEU A 96 5.85 -18.84 -2.54
N GLY A 97 4.93 -19.62 -1.98
CA GLY A 97 5.01 -21.09 -1.83
C GLY A 97 6.07 -21.64 -0.87
N ASP A 98 7.25 -21.04 -0.81
CA ASP A 98 8.32 -21.42 0.09
C ASP A 98 8.13 -20.79 1.48
N ARG A 99 8.26 -21.64 2.50
CA ARG A 99 8.25 -21.20 3.91
C ARG A 99 9.69 -20.94 4.32
N PRO A 100 10.14 -19.68 4.42
CA PRO A 100 11.48 -19.40 4.91
C PRO A 100 11.61 -19.86 6.37
N LYS A 101 12.85 -20.13 6.80
CA LYS A 101 13.14 -20.45 8.21
C LYS A 101 12.92 -19.22 9.10
N VAL A 102 13.22 -18.03 8.58
CA VAL A 102 13.08 -16.76 9.29
C VAL A 102 12.50 -15.73 8.33
N ARG A 103 11.53 -14.96 8.83
CA ARG A 103 10.93 -13.84 8.10
C ARG A 103 11.14 -12.55 8.87
N ILE A 104 11.72 -11.56 8.20
CA ILE A 104 11.95 -10.22 8.74
C ILE A 104 10.96 -9.28 8.07
N ILE A 105 10.18 -8.53 8.85
CA ILE A 105 9.24 -7.53 8.34
C ILE A 105 9.75 -6.14 8.75
N ARG A 106 10.23 -5.35 7.78
CA ARG A 106 10.66 -3.97 7.98
C ARG A 106 9.45 -3.05 7.88
N MET A 107 9.05 -2.48 9.01
CA MET A 107 7.95 -1.52 9.11
C MET A 107 8.43 -0.07 9.30
N ARG A 108 9.70 0.25 9.01
CA ARG A 108 10.29 1.59 9.25
C ARG A 108 9.53 2.72 8.53
N LYS A 109 8.91 2.42 7.38
CA LYS A 109 8.17 3.38 6.56
C LYS A 109 6.66 3.22 6.66
N VAL A 110 6.19 2.51 7.69
CA VAL A 110 4.76 2.38 7.99
C VAL A 110 4.37 3.54 8.92
N PRO A 111 3.61 4.54 8.44
CA PRO A 111 3.27 5.71 9.24
C PRO A 111 2.20 5.43 10.30
N PHE A 112 1.32 4.45 10.08
CA PHE A 112 0.29 4.03 11.01
C PHE A 112 -0.19 2.61 10.70
N ILE A 113 -0.79 1.98 11.72
CA ILE A 113 -1.34 0.62 11.68
C ILE A 113 -2.78 0.65 12.20
N ASP A 114 -3.71 -0.05 11.54
CA ASP A 114 -5.08 -0.25 12.03
C ASP A 114 -5.22 -1.57 12.82
N SER A 115 -6.41 -1.86 13.33
CA SER A 115 -6.67 -3.11 14.07
C SER A 115 -6.49 -4.39 13.26
N THR A 116 -6.53 -4.33 11.94
CA THR A 116 -6.30 -5.49 11.07
C THR A 116 -4.80 -5.80 10.96
N GLY A 117 -3.95 -4.80 11.20
CA GLY A 117 -2.51 -4.98 11.16
C GLY A 117 -1.90 -5.64 12.40
N ILE A 118 -2.71 -5.94 13.42
CA ILE A 118 -2.35 -6.67 14.66
C ILE A 118 -2.87 -8.10 14.56
#